data_AF-A0A354MC45-F1
#
_entry.id   AF-A0A354MC45-F1
#
_cell.length_a   1.000
_cell.length_b   1.000
_cell.length_c   1.000
_cell.angle_alpha   90.00
_cell.angle_beta   90.00
_cell.angle_gamma   90.00
#
_symmetry.space_group_name_H-M   'P 1'
#
loop_
_entity.id
_entity.type
_entity.pdbx_description
1 polymer ?
#
loop_
_entity_poly.entity_id
_entity_poly.type
_entity_poly.pdbx_seq_one_letter_code
_entity_poly.pdbx_strand_id
1 'polypeptide(L)'
;MVELGKTEIKSCEINNLKANLGVGTFDLNGKLTGKSKVDSGVGAININLIDNLENYTIDVSKGLGSVTLDGKKLEMDRIYGTGENYLSVDGGIGEIKIDSKEQ
;
A
#
# COMPACT_ATOMS: atom_id res chain seq x y z
N MET A 1 -21.90 -15.84 -4.65
CA MET A 1 -20.88 -14.76 -4.57
C MET A 1 -20.10 -15.03 -3.30
N VAL A 2 -18.81 -15.35 -3.37
CA VAL A 2 -17.99 -15.45 -2.16
C VAL A 2 -17.64 -14.01 -1.79
N GLU A 3 -18.09 -13.56 -0.64
CA GLU A 3 -17.66 -12.29 -0.08
C GLU A 3 -16.24 -12.51 0.45
N LEU A 4 -15.24 -11.98 -0.24
CA LEU A 4 -13.87 -11.96 0.27
C LEU A 4 -13.79 -10.97 1.43
N GLY A 5 -12.87 -11.20 2.38
CA GLY A 5 -12.73 -10.32 3.53
C GLY A 5 -12.41 -8.88 3.13
N LYS A 6 -13.00 -7.90 3.81
CA LYS A 6 -12.65 -6.49 3.64
C LYS A 6 -12.14 -5.92 4.96
N THR A 7 -10.99 -5.25 4.92
CA THR A 7 -10.43 -4.49 6.04
C THR A 7 -10.33 -3.03 5.63
N GLU A 8 -10.97 -2.14 6.39
CA GLU A 8 -10.93 -0.69 6.15
C GLU A 8 -10.36 0.04 7.37
N ILE A 9 -9.35 0.87 7.16
CA ILE A 9 -8.78 1.78 8.16
C ILE A 9 -8.84 3.20 7.59
N LYS A 10 -9.57 4.10 8.26
CA LYS A 10 -9.83 5.46 7.77
C LYS A 10 -9.38 6.50 8.79
N SER A 11 -8.92 7.66 8.31
CA SER A 11 -8.56 8.83 9.12
C SER A 11 -7.62 8.48 10.28
N CYS A 12 -6.51 7.82 9.97
CA CYS A 12 -5.56 7.32 10.97
C CYS A 12 -4.15 7.93 10.83
N GLU A 13 -3.39 7.87 11.91
CA GLU A 13 -1.93 8.01 11.90
C GLU A 13 -1.36 6.77 12.62
N ILE A 14 -0.55 5.99 11.92
CA ILE A 14 -0.01 4.72 12.43
C ILE A 14 1.51 4.72 12.30
N ASN A 15 2.19 4.44 13.42
CA ASN A 15 3.62 4.22 13.43
C ASN A 15 3.92 2.72 13.33
N ASN A 16 4.76 2.34 12.37
CA ASN A 16 5.22 0.95 12.15
C ASN A 16 4.09 -0.08 11.93
N LEU A 17 3.19 0.18 10.96
CA LEU A 17 2.12 -0.76 10.62
C LEU A 17 2.70 -2.09 10.12
N LYS A 18 2.19 -3.22 10.63
CA LYS A 18 2.40 -4.54 10.02
C LYS A 18 1.05 -5.20 9.73
N ALA A 19 0.71 -5.35 8.46
CA ALA A 19 -0.50 -6.02 7.99
C ALA A 19 -0.12 -7.30 7.22
N ASN A 20 -0.63 -8.46 7.65
CA ASN A 20 -0.50 -9.72 6.92
C ASN A 20 -1.91 -10.19 6.55
N LEU A 21 -2.20 -10.23 5.27
CA LEU A 21 -3.53 -10.40 4.70
C LEU A 21 -3.57 -11.67 3.85
N GLY A 22 -4.66 -12.43 3.95
CA GLY A 22 -4.86 -13.65 3.18
C GLY A 22 -5.48 -13.36 1.82
N VAL A 23 -6.82 -13.39 1.79
CA VAL A 23 -7.60 -13.10 0.59
C VAL A 23 -8.62 -12.01 0.89
N GLY A 24 -8.63 -10.93 0.12
CA GLY A 24 -9.55 -9.83 0.36
C GLY A 24 -9.08 -8.46 -0.13
N THR A 25 -9.81 -7.44 0.30
CA THR A 25 -9.49 -6.04 0.03
C THR A 25 -9.01 -5.36 1.31
N PHE A 26 -7.91 -4.63 1.21
CA PHE A 26 -7.39 -3.78 2.27
C PHE A 26 -7.38 -2.33 1.81
N ASP A 27 -8.19 -1.51 2.48
CA ASP A 27 -8.28 -0.07 2.21
C ASP A 27 -7.73 0.70 3.42
N LEU A 28 -6.64 1.43 3.21
CA LEU A 28 -6.06 2.34 4.18
C LEU A 28 -6.16 3.78 3.70
N ASN A 29 -6.63 4.67 4.58
CA ASN A 29 -6.53 6.11 4.41
C ASN A 29 -5.98 6.72 5.70
N GLY A 30 -4.77 7.27 5.63
CA GLY A 30 -4.07 7.78 6.80
C GLY A 30 -2.62 8.13 6.55
N LYS A 31 -1.94 8.55 7.61
CA LYS A 31 -0.49 8.80 7.62
C LYS A 31 0.24 7.59 8.18
N LEU A 32 1.27 7.12 7.47
CA LEU A 32 2.12 6.02 7.94
C LEU A 32 3.48 6.58 8.29
N THR A 33 3.94 6.35 9.52
CA THR A 33 5.25 6.82 9.98
C THR A 33 6.18 5.66 10.34
N GLY A 34 7.49 5.91 10.29
CA GLY A 34 8.49 4.88 10.59
C GLY A 34 8.58 3.84 9.48
N LYS A 35 8.49 2.54 9.83
CA LYS A 35 8.65 1.41 8.90
C LYS A 35 7.38 0.55 8.87
N SER A 36 6.61 0.70 7.81
CA SER A 36 5.36 -0.04 7.61
C SER A 36 5.52 -1.14 6.55
N LYS A 37 4.84 -2.26 6.75
CA LYS A 37 4.80 -3.41 5.84
C LYS A 37 3.38 -3.92 5.66
N VAL A 38 2.99 -4.17 4.41
CA VAL A 38 1.70 -4.74 4.03
C VAL A 38 1.94 -5.92 3.10
N ASP A 39 1.59 -7.12 3.56
CA ASP A 39 1.72 -8.36 2.80
C ASP A 39 0.32 -8.92 2.51
N SER A 40 0.03 -9.26 1.26
CA SER A 40 -1.25 -9.87 0.88
C SER A 40 -1.07 -11.05 -0.08
N GLY A 41 -1.84 -12.11 0.14
CA GLY A 41 -1.89 -13.26 -0.76
C GLY A 41 -2.63 -12.95 -2.06
N VAL A 42 -3.95 -12.72 -1.97
CA VAL A 42 -4.81 -12.48 -3.15
C VAL A 42 -5.81 -11.36 -2.88
N GLY A 43 -5.85 -10.37 -3.77
CA GLY A 43 -6.88 -9.32 -3.76
C GLY A 43 -6.31 -7.93 -3.97
N ALA A 44 -6.97 -6.91 -3.42
CA ALA A 44 -6.64 -5.51 -3.67
C ALA A 44 -6.07 -4.82 -2.43
N ILE A 45 -4.98 -4.10 -2.60
CA ILE A 45 -4.38 -3.22 -1.59
C ILE A 45 -4.55 -1.78 -2.09
N ASN A 46 -5.29 -0.97 -1.35
CA ASN A 46 -5.47 0.45 -1.64
C ASN A 46 -4.96 1.27 -0.46
N ILE A 47 -3.89 2.04 -0.66
CA ILE A 47 -3.29 2.89 0.37
C ILE A 47 -3.37 4.34 -0.10
N ASN A 48 -4.02 5.18 0.70
CA ASN A 48 -4.08 6.62 0.50
C ASN A 48 -3.31 7.30 1.63
N LEU A 49 -2.09 7.75 1.33
CA LEU A 49 -1.20 8.46 2.25
C LEU A 49 -1.66 9.92 2.38
N ILE A 50 -1.98 10.34 3.60
CA ILE A 50 -2.35 11.73 3.91
C ILE A 50 -1.08 12.50 4.30
N ASP A 51 -0.17 12.62 3.33
CA ASP A 51 1.15 13.25 3.44
C ASP A 51 1.77 13.38 2.04
N ASN A 52 2.83 14.16 1.89
CA ASN A 52 3.56 14.28 0.62
C ASN A 52 4.32 12.99 0.30
N LEU A 53 4.26 12.51 -0.95
CA LEU A 53 4.98 11.33 -1.41
C LEU A 53 6.50 11.41 -1.20
N GLU A 54 7.09 12.61 -1.24
CA GLU A 54 8.51 12.86 -1.00
C GLU A 54 8.95 12.43 0.41
N ASN A 55 8.03 12.37 1.36
CA ASN A 55 8.29 11.89 2.72
C ASN A 55 8.38 10.36 2.82
N TYR A 56 8.21 9.65 1.70
CA TYR A 56 8.21 8.19 1.67
C TYR A 56 9.33 7.60 0.82
N THR A 57 9.81 6.45 1.28
CA THR A 57 10.45 5.44 0.45
C THR A 57 9.49 4.26 0.34
N ILE A 58 9.03 3.98 -0.88
CA ILE A 58 8.04 2.95 -1.17
C ILE A 58 8.72 1.81 -1.91
N ASP A 59 8.69 0.63 -1.31
CA ASP A 59 9.14 -0.62 -1.90
C ASP A 59 7.91 -1.46 -2.25
N VAL A 60 7.72 -1.75 -3.53
CA VAL A 60 6.54 -2.48 -3.98
C VAL A 60 6.94 -3.67 -4.82
N SER A 61 6.41 -4.83 -4.46
CA SER A 61 6.58 -6.07 -5.21
C SER A 61 5.23 -6.73 -5.50
N LYS A 62 5.13 -7.36 -6.66
CA LYS A 62 3.95 -8.19 -6.96
C LYS A 62 4.28 -9.46 -7.74
N GLY A 63 3.51 -10.52 -7.49
CA GLY A 63 3.51 -11.72 -8.31
C GLY A 63 2.77 -11.49 -9.64
N LEU A 64 1.45 -11.40 -9.60
CA LEU A 64 0.60 -11.23 -10.78
C LEU A 64 -0.43 -10.10 -10.59
N GLY A 65 -0.53 -9.21 -11.58
CA GLY A 65 -1.49 -8.09 -11.56
C GLY A 65 -0.84 -6.74 -11.86
N SER A 66 -1.30 -5.67 -11.21
CA SER A 66 -0.90 -4.29 -11.50
C SER A 66 -0.44 -3.55 -10.24
N VAL A 67 0.52 -2.63 -10.41
CA VAL A 67 0.88 -1.65 -9.38
C VAL A 67 0.67 -0.25 -9.96
N THR A 68 0.04 0.62 -9.19
CA THR A 68 -0.12 2.04 -9.53
C THR A 68 0.36 2.90 -8.36
N LEU A 69 1.22 3.88 -8.65
CA LEU A 69 1.67 4.89 -7.70
C LEU A 69 1.29 6.27 -8.24
N ASP A 70 0.47 7.03 -7.49
CA ASP A 70 -0.09 8.34 -7.90
C ASP A 70 -0.64 8.33 -9.34
N GLY A 71 -1.48 7.34 -9.63
CA GLY A 71 -2.08 7.15 -10.95
C GLY A 71 -1.13 6.67 -12.06
N LYS A 72 0.18 6.53 -11.80
CA LYS A 72 1.14 5.99 -12.77
C LYS A 72 1.32 4.49 -12.61
N LYS A 73 1.05 3.75 -13.68
CA LYS A 73 1.28 2.30 -13.72
C LYS A 73 2.78 2.00 -13.65
N LEU A 74 3.15 1.09 -12.76
CA LEU A 74 4.53 0.64 -12.58
C LEU A 74 4.69 -0.75 -13.20
N GLU A 75 5.72 -0.91 -14.02
CA GLU A 75 5.94 -2.12 -14.81
C GLU A 75 6.82 -3.16 -14.10
N MET A 76 7.54 -2.80 -13.03
CA MET A 76 8.50 -3.68 -12.35
C MET A 76 8.60 -3.38 -10.86
N ASP A 77 8.95 -4.40 -10.07
CA ASP A 77 9.31 -4.30 -8.66
C ASP A 77 10.48 -3.32 -8.50
N ARG A 78 10.25 -2.25 -7.73
CA ARG A 78 11.19 -1.13 -7.60
C ARG A 78 10.94 -0.38 -6.30
N ILE A 79 12.00 0.27 -5.83
CA ILE A 79 11.96 1.24 -4.74
C ILE A 79 11.77 2.64 -5.34
N TYR A 80 10.83 3.41 -4.79
CA TYR A 80 10.47 4.76 -5.20
C TYR A 80 10.65 5.73 -4.03
N GLY A 81 11.19 6.92 -4.31
CA GLY A 81 11.38 7.96 -3.29
C GLY A 81 12.54 7.69 -2.33
N THR A 82 12.88 8.70 -1.54
CA THR A 82 14.01 8.69 -0.59
C THR A 82 13.63 9.30 0.76
N GLY A 83 12.33 9.34 1.07
CA GLY A 83 11.82 9.92 2.30
C GLY A 83 12.05 9.04 3.54
N GLU A 84 11.82 9.63 4.71
CA GLU A 84 12.13 8.98 6.00
C GLU A 84 11.15 7.85 6.35
N ASN A 85 9.92 7.91 5.85
CA ASN A 85 8.89 6.90 6.12
C ASN A 85 8.99 5.77 5.10
N TYR A 86 9.29 4.57 5.56
CA TYR A 86 9.41 3.41 4.71
C TYR A 86 8.09 2.64 4.65
N LEU A 87 7.62 2.34 3.44
CA LEU A 87 6.44 1.54 3.18
C LEU A 87 6.80 0.40 2.22
N SER A 88 6.77 -0.84 2.70
CA SER A 88 6.88 -2.04 1.87
C SER A 88 5.51 -2.65 1.62
N VAL A 89 5.20 -2.97 0.37
CA VAL A 89 3.94 -3.60 -0.03
C VAL A 89 4.21 -4.79 -0.95
N ASP A 90 3.91 -5.99 -0.47
CA ASP A 90 4.10 -7.24 -1.20
C ASP A 90 2.74 -7.88 -1.49
N GLY A 91 2.40 -8.01 -2.78
CA GLY A 91 1.14 -8.63 -3.23
C GLY A 91 1.36 -9.90 -4.04
N GLY A 92 0.72 -11.01 -3.67
CA GLY A 92 0.78 -12.24 -4.46
C GLY A 92 0.05 -12.09 -5.82
N ILE A 93 -1.28 -11.98 -5.78
CA ILE A 93 -2.12 -11.81 -6.98
C ILE A 93 -3.14 -10.70 -6.75
N GLY A 94 -3.14 -9.68 -7.62
CA GLY A 94 -4.16 -8.64 -7.66
C GLY A 94 -3.59 -7.25 -7.90
N GLU A 95 -4.25 -6.25 -7.34
CA GLU A 95 -3.93 -4.84 -7.59
C GLU A 95 -3.35 -4.18 -6.36
N ILE A 96 -2.26 -3.44 -6.55
CA ILE A 96 -1.67 -2.57 -5.54
C ILE A 96 -1.82 -1.13 -6.03
N LYS A 97 -2.55 -0.32 -5.27
CA LYS A 97 -2.72 1.10 -5.53
C LYS A 97 -2.25 1.89 -4.34
N ILE A 98 -1.29 2.79 -4.58
CA ILE A 98 -0.80 3.73 -3.59
C ILE A 98 -0.99 5.13 -4.17
N ASP A 99 -1.73 5.96 -3.46
CA ASP A 99 -1.90 7.37 -3.77
C ASP A 99 -1.43 8.20 -2.58
N SER A 100 -0.88 9.37 -2.85
CA SER A 100 -0.59 10.41 -1.87
C SER A 100 -1.52 11.60 -2.09
N LYS A 101 -1.89 12.26 -1.00
CA LYS A 101 -2.59 13.55 -1.03
C LYS A 101 -1.97 14.45 0.02
N GLU A 102 -1.37 15.55 -0.43
CA GLU A 102 -1.11 16.69 0.45
C GLU A 102 -2.45 17.22 0.99
N GLN A 103 -2.45 17.62 2.26
CA GLN A 103 -3.59 18.35 2.86
C GLN A 103 -3.58 19.81 2.43
#